data_AF-A0A2N3QW43-F1
#
_entry.id   AF-A0A2N3QW43-F1
#
_cell.length_a   1.000
_cell.length_b   1.000
_cell.length_c   1.000
_cell.angle_alpha   90.00
_cell.angle_beta   90.00
_cell.angle_gamma   90.00
#
_symmetry.space_group_name_H-M   'P 1'
#
loop_
_entity.id
_entity.type
_entity.pdbx_description
1 polymer ?
#
loop_
_entity_poly.entity_id
_entity_poly.type
_entity_poly.pdbx_seq_one_letter_code
_entity_poly.pdbx_strand_id
1 'polypeptide(L)'
;RQEYADWYATFLEYIDTYLMDRVNGSWFHQLDRTNKPIDTVWPGKSDLYHATQAMMIPLRDPALSIAPATKKQMEEDGAAA
;
A
#
# COMPACT_ATOMS: atom_id res chain seq x y z
N ARG A 1 -13.62 13.30 5.26
CA ARG A 1 -13.77 14.52 4.43
C ARG A 1 -13.46 14.14 2.99
N GLN A 2 -14.15 14.71 2.00
CA GLN A 2 -13.95 14.36 0.58
C GLN A 2 -12.52 14.61 0.11
N GLU A 3 -11.93 15.75 0.51
CA GLU A 3 -10.54 16.11 0.22
C GLU A 3 -9.52 14.99 0.51
N TYR A 4 -9.67 14.26 1.62
CA TYR A 4 -8.76 13.15 1.95
C TYR A 4 -8.96 11.93 1.06
N ALA A 5 -10.19 11.68 0.60
CA ALA A 5 -10.45 10.61 -0.36
C ALA A 5 -9.85 10.96 -1.74
N ASP A 6 -9.93 12.23 -2.15
CA ASP A 6 -9.36 12.70 -3.43
C ASP A 6 -7.82 12.59 -3.43
N TRP A 7 -7.19 12.98 -2.32
CA TRP A 7 -5.74 12.77 -2.13
C TRP A 7 -5.36 11.30 -2.10
N TYR A 8 -6.16 10.46 -1.43
CA TYR A 8 -5.92 9.02 -1.43
C TYR A 8 -5.98 8.43 -2.83
N ALA A 9 -6.99 8.79 -3.64
CA ALA A 9 -7.10 8.37 -5.03
C ALA A 9 -5.89 8.82 -5.87
N THR A 10 -5.42 10.06 -5.65
CA THR A 10 -4.22 10.61 -6.32
C THR A 10 -2.97 9.78 -6.00
N PHE A 11 -2.79 9.37 -4.73
CA PHE A 11 -1.67 8.52 -4.35
C PHE A 11 -1.76 7.11 -4.92
N LEU A 12 -2.97 6.54 -4.99
CA LEU A 12 -3.16 5.23 -5.63
C LEU A 12 -2.80 5.27 -7.13
N GLU A 13 -3.17 6.32 -7.85
CA GLU A 13 -2.80 6.51 -9.25
C GLU A 13 -1.28 6.61 -9.42
N TYR A 14 -0.59 7.37 -8.54
CA TYR A 14 0.87 7.47 -8.57
C TYR A 14 1.55 6.12 -8.30
N ILE A 15 1.06 5.37 -7.32
CA ILE A 15 1.56 4.03 -7.01
C ILE A 15 1.44 3.11 -8.22
N ASP A 16 0.26 3.08 -8.83
CA ASP A 16 -0.06 2.22 -9.96
C ASP A 16 0.79 2.56 -11.20
N THR A 17 1.04 3.85 -11.41
CA THR A 17 1.75 4.38 -12.58
C THR A 17 3.27 4.22 -12.45
N TYR A 18 3.85 4.50 -11.28
CA TYR A 18 5.30 4.69 -11.13
C TYR A 18 5.97 3.72 -10.16
N LEU A 19 5.29 3.28 -9.10
CA LEU A 19 5.92 2.47 -8.07
C LEU A 19 5.76 0.98 -8.33
N MET A 20 4.61 0.53 -8.84
CA MET A 20 4.35 -0.90 -9.01
C MET A 20 5.19 -1.50 -10.14
N ASP A 21 6.08 -2.44 -9.80
CA ASP A 21 6.79 -3.23 -10.81
C ASP A 21 5.93 -4.42 -11.21
N ARG A 22 5.29 -4.31 -12.39
CA ARG A 22 4.44 -5.36 -12.94
C ARG A 22 5.22 -6.52 -13.57
N VAL A 23 6.53 -6.38 -13.76
CA VAL A 23 7.39 -7.41 -14.35
C VAL A 23 7.95 -8.32 -13.26
N ASN A 24 8.51 -7.74 -12.19
CA ASN A 24 9.17 -8.51 -11.14
C ASN A 24 8.40 -8.53 -9.80
N GLY A 25 7.25 -7.84 -9.73
CA GLY A 25 6.45 -7.73 -8.52
C GLY A 25 7.00 -6.73 -7.51
N SER A 26 6.20 -6.47 -6.47
CA SER A 26 6.47 -5.45 -5.43
C SER A 26 6.56 -4.01 -6.01
N TRP A 27 6.98 -3.06 -5.18
CA TRP A 27 7.18 -1.66 -5.57
C TRP A 27 8.67 -1.34 -5.72
N PHE A 28 9.02 -0.45 -6.63
CA PHE A 28 10.33 0.19 -6.66
C PHE A 28 10.50 1.02 -5.38
N HIS A 29 11.62 0.82 -4.69
CA HIS A 29 11.92 1.54 -3.44
C HIS A 29 12.41 2.96 -3.63
N GLN A 30 12.91 3.28 -4.82
CA GLN A 30 13.46 4.60 -5.07
C GLN A 30 13.25 4.98 -6.53
N LEU A 31 12.74 6.19 -6.72
CA LEU A 31 12.63 6.84 -8.02
C LEU A 31 13.46 8.12 -8.01
N ASP A 32 13.91 8.54 -9.19
CA ASP A 32 14.49 9.87 -9.39
C ASP A 32 13.41 10.96 -9.50
N ARG A 33 13.84 12.21 -9.72
CA ARG A 33 12.94 13.38 -9.86
C ARG A 33 12.02 13.32 -11.08
N THR A 34 12.24 12.38 -12.00
CA THR A 34 11.46 12.14 -13.21
C THR A 34 10.65 10.84 -13.14
N ASN A 35 10.51 10.27 -11.94
CA ASN A 35 9.83 9.00 -11.67
C ASN A 35 10.45 7.77 -12.36
N LYS A 36 11.76 7.77 -12.59
CA LYS A 36 12.46 6.58 -13.10
C LYS A 36 13.10 5.80 -11.95
N PRO A 37 13.02 4.46 -11.95
CA PRO A 37 13.65 3.63 -10.92
C PRO A 37 15.16 3.88 -10.84
N ILE A 38 15.65 4.05 -9.61
CA ILE A 38 17.06 4.12 -9.26
C ILE A 38 17.29 3.32 -7.97
N ASP A 39 18.54 3.10 -7.59
CA ASP A 39 18.93 2.21 -6.49
C ASP A 39 20.03 2.80 -5.59
N THR A 40 20.24 4.12 -5.66
CA THR A 40 21.40 4.78 -5.03
C THR A 40 21.35 4.81 -3.51
N VAL A 41 20.17 4.99 -2.91
CA VAL A 41 19.94 4.98 -1.46
C VAL A 41 19.39 3.62 -1.02
N TRP A 42 18.49 3.04 -1.81
CA TRP A 42 17.85 1.76 -1.51
C TRP A 42 18.02 0.78 -2.67
N PRO A 43 19.09 -0.04 -2.64
CA PRO A 43 19.26 -1.10 -3.61
C PRO A 43 18.18 -2.18 -3.47
N GLY A 44 17.54 -2.52 -4.60
CA GLY A 44 16.51 -3.56 -4.66
C GLY A 44 15.17 -3.16 -3.99
N LYS A 45 14.48 -4.14 -3.41
CA LYS A 45 13.11 -4.02 -2.87
C LYS A 45 12.97 -4.77 -1.54
N SER A 46 13.70 -4.30 -0.54
CA SER A 46 13.87 -4.97 0.75
C SER A 46 12.66 -4.94 1.71
N ASP A 47 11.62 -4.16 1.43
CA ASP A 47 10.48 -3.95 2.32
C ASP A 47 9.15 -4.17 1.60
N LEU A 48 8.26 -4.83 2.31
CA LEU A 48 6.87 -5.02 1.90
C LEU A 48 5.91 -4.46 2.95
N TYR A 49 6.40 -4.20 4.17
CA TYR A 49 5.57 -3.76 5.29
C TYR A 49 4.82 -2.48 4.92
N HIS A 50 5.52 -1.44 4.46
CA HIS A 50 4.88 -0.16 4.18
C HIS A 50 3.89 -0.21 3.01
N ALA A 51 4.24 -0.88 1.92
CA ALA A 51 3.34 -1.06 0.78
C ALA A 51 2.06 -1.82 1.21
N THR A 52 2.21 -2.87 2.00
CA THR A 52 1.08 -3.64 2.53
C THR A 52 0.21 -2.78 3.46
N GLN A 53 0.83 -2.02 4.36
CA GLN A 53 0.09 -1.16 5.29
C GLN A 53 -0.70 -0.09 4.58
N ALA A 54 -0.10 0.58 3.58
CA ALA A 54 -0.76 1.63 2.80
C ALA A 54 -2.01 1.10 2.08
N MET A 55 -2.00 -0.16 1.64
CA MET A 55 -3.13 -0.79 0.96
C MET A 55 -4.17 -1.37 1.92
N MET A 56 -3.80 -1.73 3.15
CA MET A 56 -4.73 -2.37 4.10
C MET A 56 -5.36 -1.38 5.09
N ILE A 57 -4.63 -0.41 5.63
CA ILE A 57 -5.15 0.50 6.66
C ILE A 57 -6.47 1.18 6.25
N PRO A 58 -6.63 1.69 5.00
CA PRO A 58 -7.86 2.36 4.59
C PRO A 58 -9.09 1.46 4.54
N LEU A 59 -8.90 0.14 4.53
CA LEU A 59 -9.96 -0.87 4.38
C LEU A 59 -10.32 -1.54 5.72
N ARG A 60 -9.75 -1.10 6.83
CA ARG A 60 -9.86 -1.74 8.14
C ARG A 60 -10.37 -0.77 9.20
N ASP A 61 -10.82 -1.31 10.31
CA ASP A 61 -11.21 -0.53 11.49
C ASP A 61 -10.04 0.36 11.95
N PRO A 62 -10.17 1.70 11.88
CA PRO A 62 -9.09 2.61 12.22
C PRO A 62 -8.76 2.64 13.72
N ALA A 63 -9.60 2.03 14.58
CA ALA A 63 -9.32 1.89 16.00
C ALA A 63 -8.32 0.74 16.30
N LEU A 64 -7.99 -0.09 15.32
CA LEU A 64 -7.15 -1.27 15.47
C LEU A 64 -5.92 -1.21 14.55
N SER A 65 -4.84 -1.88 14.97
CA SER A 65 -3.73 -2.18 14.05
C SER A 65 -4.17 -3.22 13.01
N ILE A 66 -3.45 -3.30 11.87
CA ILE A 66 -3.86 -4.10 10.70
C ILE A 66 -4.03 -5.58 11.05
N ALA A 67 -3.12 -6.16 11.83
CA ALA A 67 -3.17 -7.58 12.17
C ALA A 67 -4.44 -7.94 12.97
N PRO A 68 -4.76 -7.31 14.12
CA PRO A 68 -6.00 -7.59 14.83
C PRO A 68 -7.25 -7.19 14.02
N ALA A 69 -7.21 -6.10 13.24
CA ALA A 69 -8.34 -5.71 12.39
C ALA A 69 -8.64 -6.75 11.29
N THR A 70 -7.59 -7.32 10.69
CA THR A 70 -7.74 -8.37 9.66
C THR A 70 -8.30 -9.65 10.26
N LYS A 71 -7.80 -10.06 11.44
CA LYS A 71 -8.34 -11.22 12.17
C LYS A 71 -9.83 -11.05 12.47
N LYS A 72 -10.22 -9.90 13.04
CA LYS A 72 -11.60 -9.59 13.38
C LYS A 72 -12.52 -9.67 12.16
N GLN A 73 -12.10 -9.08 11.03
CA GLN A 73 -12.88 -9.16 9.78
C GLN A 73 -13.06 -10.61 9.32
N MET A 74 -12.02 -11.44 9.36
CA MET A 74 -12.12 -12.85 8.96
C MET A 74 -13.08 -13.64 9.86
N GLU A 75 -13.11 -13.36 11.15
CA GLU A 75 -14.05 -13.95 12.10
C GLU A 75 -15.50 -13.52 11.82
N GLU A 76 -15.72 -12.24 11.48
CA GLU A 76 -17.03 -11.70 11.10
C GLU A 76 -17.52 -12.26 9.76
N ASP A 77 -16.67 -12.32 8.74
CA ASP A 77 -16.99 -12.88 7.42
C ASP A 77 -17.31 -14.38 7.49
N GLY A 78 -16.55 -15.13 8.30
CA GLY A 78 -16.75 -16.57 8.50
C GLY A 78 -17.99 -16.89 9.34
N ALA A 79 -18.43 -15.99 10.23
CA ALA A 79 -19.68 -16.12 10.96
C ALA A 79 -20.92 -15.77 10.11
N ALA A 80 -20.73 -15.05 9.00
CA ALA A 80 -21.77 -14.68 8.05
C ALA A 80 -21.99 -15.73 6.93
N ALA A 81 -21.17 -16.79 6.88
CA ALA A 81 -21.24 -17.91 5.94
C ALA A 81 -21.89 -19.16 6.57
#